data_AF-A0AAD6VFG0-F1
#
_entry.id   AF-A0AAD6VFG0-F1
#
_cell.length_a   1.000
_cell.length_b   1.000
_cell.length_c   1.000
_cell.angle_alpha   90.00
_cell.angle_beta   90.00
_cell.angle_gamma   90.00
#
_symmetry.space_group_name_H-M   'P 1'
#
loop_
_entity.id
_entity.type
_entity.pdbx_description
1 polymer ?
#
loop_
_entity_poly.entity_id
_entity_poly.type
_entity_poly.pdbx_seq_one_letter_code
_entity_poly.pdbx_strand_id
1 'polypeptide(L)'
;MSFLRRVLQRFRSRTVFVGQDLEGNRFYENPNVLGGTIRLTSKCISPIQCHSDPRARRSVKYRDSEDVYKYIGGGKRLAVQWSSWLTHTRLYPPTLEELQADLLRQERVRRNVALLEARDRDEVQLRLAAAVPTSAPPLDQSFAPQVEASDQLFRPTSLAATPPATPTSNPLPVMPSSASSAEPESWTPRAATRGP
;
A
#
# COMPACT_ATOMS: atom_id res chain seq x y z
N MET A 1 27.07 23.77 39.01
CA MET A 1 27.57 22.53 38.36
C MET A 1 26.83 22.11 37.07
N SER A 2 26.07 22.99 36.40
CA SER A 2 25.20 22.60 35.26
C SER A 2 25.78 22.83 33.86
N PHE A 3 26.90 23.56 33.73
CA PHE A 3 27.51 23.90 32.44
C PHE A 3 28.38 22.77 31.88
N LEU A 4 29.18 22.10 32.71
CA LEU A 4 30.03 20.98 32.31
C LEU A 4 29.21 19.79 31.77
N ARG A 5 28.01 19.57 32.33
CA ARG A 5 27.11 18.48 31.91
C ARG A 5 26.53 18.72 30.51
N ARG A 6 26.23 19.97 30.14
CA ARG A 6 25.78 20.32 28.77
C ARG A 6 26.89 20.14 27.74
N VAL A 7 28.13 20.51 28.09
CA VAL A 7 29.30 20.32 27.23
C VAL A 7 29.56 18.83 26.99
N LEU A 8 29.53 18.00 28.04
CA LEU A 8 29.69 16.54 27.92
C LEU A 8 28.52 15.86 27.20
N GLN A 9 27.28 16.32 27.37
CA GLN A 9 26.12 15.82 26.62
C GLN A 9 26.22 16.13 25.11
N ARG A 10 26.81 17.27 24.73
CA ARG A 10 27.04 17.66 23.33
C ARG A 10 28.02 16.71 22.61
N PHE A 11 28.94 16.08 23.33
CA PHE A 11 29.83 15.06 22.79
C PHE A 11 29.23 13.63 22.77
N ARG A 12 28.06 13.40 23.38
CA ARG A 12 27.40 12.08 23.45
C ARG A 12 26.25 11.89 22.45
N SER A 13 25.72 12.94 21.83
CA SER A 13 24.77 12.80 20.72
C SER A 13 25.53 12.50 19.41
N ARG A 14 26.09 11.29 19.31
CA ARG A 14 26.68 10.85 18.04
C ARG A 14 25.55 10.61 17.05
N THR A 15 25.58 11.36 15.95
CA THR A 15 24.80 11.05 14.75
C THR A 15 25.20 9.67 14.27
N VAL A 16 24.28 8.69 14.33
CA VAL A 16 24.55 7.33 13.86
C VAL A 16 24.27 7.29 12.37
N PHE A 17 25.26 6.87 11.58
CA PHE A 17 25.05 6.59 10.17
C PHE A 17 24.21 5.32 10.02
N VAL A 18 23.10 5.43 9.31
CA VAL A 18 22.12 4.35 9.17
C VAL A 18 22.24 3.67 7.81
N GLY A 19 22.41 4.46 6.75
CA GLY A 19 22.48 3.93 5.40
C GLY A 19 22.54 5.01 4.34
N GLN A 20 22.53 4.58 3.09
CA GLN A 20 22.57 5.41 1.90
C GLN A 20 21.52 4.93 0.89
N ASP A 21 20.98 5.83 0.09
CA ASP A 21 20.12 5.46 -1.04
C ASP A 21 20.91 5.26 -2.34
N LEU A 22 20.21 4.91 -3.42
CA LEU A 22 20.78 4.71 -4.75
C LEU A 22 21.33 6.01 -5.37
N GLU A 23 20.90 7.18 -4.89
CA GLU A 23 21.36 8.49 -5.37
C GLU A 23 22.60 8.99 -4.62
N GLY A 24 22.95 8.32 -3.52
CA GLY A 24 24.09 8.65 -2.69
C GLY A 24 23.77 9.55 -1.49
N ASN A 25 22.50 9.83 -1.20
CA ASN A 25 22.08 10.58 0.00
C ASN A 25 22.31 9.72 1.25
N ARG A 26 22.84 10.33 2.30
CA ARG A 26 23.21 9.65 3.54
C ARG A 26 22.19 9.92 4.64
N PHE A 27 21.77 8.86 5.32
CA PHE A 27 20.73 8.90 6.34
C PHE A 27 21.35 8.70 7.72
N TYR A 28 20.89 9.50 8.68
CA TYR A 28 21.40 9.52 10.04
C TYR A 28 20.26 9.47 11.05
N GLU A 29 20.50 8.76 12.15
CA GLU A 29 19.64 8.72 13.32
C GLU A 29 20.35 9.35 14.52
N ASN A 30 19.67 10.30 15.15
CA ASN A 30 20.16 11.02 16.32
C ASN A 30 19.35 10.56 17.53
N PRO A 31 19.93 9.78 18.46
CA PRO A 31 19.24 9.44 19.69
C PRO A 31 18.93 10.74 20.44
N ASN A 32 17.68 10.91 20.83
CA ASN A 32 17.28 12.13 21.54
C ASN A 32 17.77 12.06 22.99
N VAL A 33 19.00 12.53 23.22
CA VAL A 33 19.65 12.53 24.54
C VAL A 33 18.97 13.49 25.52
N LEU A 34 18.09 14.37 25.04
CA LEU A 34 17.40 15.39 25.85
C LEU A 34 16.08 14.93 26.44
N GLY A 35 15.46 13.87 25.90
CA GLY A 35 14.21 13.34 26.47
C GLY A 35 14.41 12.27 27.55
N GLY A 36 15.65 12.05 27.97
CA GLY A 36 16.02 11.03 28.95
C GLY A 36 16.78 11.62 30.14
N THR A 37 16.36 12.76 30.68
CA THR A 37 16.40 12.87 32.13
C THR A 37 15.12 12.22 32.63
N ILE A 38 15.05 10.89 32.55
CA ILE A 38 14.25 10.15 33.52
C ILE A 38 14.88 10.54 34.86
N ARG A 39 14.34 11.58 35.49
CA ARG A 39 14.43 11.64 36.94
C ARG A 39 13.80 10.32 37.35
N LEU A 40 14.56 9.48 38.03
CA LEU A 40 14.08 8.33 38.80
C LEU A 40 13.11 8.78 39.92
N THR A 41 12.31 9.83 39.70
CA THR A 41 11.15 10.15 40.50
C THR A 41 10.03 9.30 39.93
N SER A 42 10.02 8.04 40.38
CA SER A 42 8.84 7.26 40.74
C SER A 42 7.56 8.11 40.85
N LYS A 43 6.89 8.41 39.72
CA LYS A 43 5.52 8.93 39.72
C LYS A 43 4.86 8.87 38.34
N CYS A 44 4.85 7.69 37.72
CA CYS A 44 3.75 7.35 36.81
C CYS A 44 2.60 6.88 37.70
N ILE A 45 1.62 7.77 37.95
CA ILE A 45 0.45 7.49 38.82
C ILE A 45 -0.64 6.71 38.07
N SER A 46 -0.55 6.55 36.75
CA SER A 46 -1.60 5.89 35.98
C SER A 46 -1.06 4.94 34.90
N PRO A 47 -1.69 3.78 34.66
CA PRO A 47 -1.29 2.83 33.61
C PRO A 47 -1.60 3.29 32.18
N ILE A 48 -2.22 4.47 31.98
CA ILE A 48 -2.86 4.85 30.71
C ILE A 48 -2.12 5.97 29.95
N GLN A 49 -1.10 6.61 30.54
CA GLN A 49 -0.43 7.74 29.90
C GLN A 49 1.11 7.59 29.83
N CYS A 50 1.58 6.62 29.04
CA CYS A 50 2.96 6.55 28.57
C CYS A 50 3.04 7.04 27.12
N HIS A 51 2.73 8.31 26.88
CA HIS A 51 2.77 8.91 25.55
C HIS A 51 3.72 10.10 25.54
N SER A 52 5.03 9.82 25.54
CA SER A 52 6.06 10.69 24.94
C SER A 52 7.44 10.11 25.22
N ASP A 53 7.71 8.91 24.71
CA ASP A 53 9.11 8.55 24.50
C ASP A 53 9.69 9.55 23.48
N PRO A 54 10.86 10.15 23.77
CA PRO A 54 11.48 11.11 22.89
C PRO A 54 11.97 10.42 21.62
N ARG A 55 11.12 10.43 20.58
CA ARG A 55 11.42 9.86 19.26
C ARG A 55 12.79 10.33 18.77
N ALA A 56 13.65 9.39 18.35
CA ALA A 56 14.96 9.71 17.77
C ALA A 56 14.78 10.64 16.56
N ARG A 57 15.66 11.63 16.39
CA ARG A 57 15.55 12.55 15.22
C ARG A 57 16.23 11.88 14.04
N ARG A 58 15.50 11.70 12.94
CA ARG A 58 16.03 11.16 11.68
C ARG A 58 16.32 12.30 10.72
N SER A 59 17.47 12.26 10.04
CA SER A 59 17.92 13.36 9.17
C SER A 59 18.63 12.82 7.93
N VAL A 60 18.53 13.57 6.83
CA VAL A 60 19.22 13.32 5.56
C VAL A 60 20.34 14.32 5.36
N LYS A 61 21.47 13.84 4.87
CA LYS A 61 22.47 14.66 4.19
C LYS A 61 22.46 14.30 2.73
N TYR A 62 22.01 15.24 1.91
CA TYR A 62 22.03 15.11 0.46
C TYR A 62 23.48 15.03 -0.03
N ARG A 63 23.67 14.37 -1.18
CA ARG A 63 24.98 14.26 -1.81
C ARG A 63 25.48 15.65 -2.25
N ASP A 64 24.63 16.36 -2.99
CA ASP A 64 24.89 17.67 -3.55
C ASP A 64 24.04 18.73 -2.81
N SER A 65 24.58 19.93 -2.57
CA SER A 65 23.85 20.97 -1.83
C SER A 65 22.65 21.52 -2.60
N GLU A 66 22.71 21.51 -3.94
CA GLU A 66 21.60 21.94 -4.81
C GLU A 66 20.38 21.02 -4.72
N ASP A 67 20.60 19.73 -4.40
CA ASP A 67 19.53 18.75 -4.29
C ASP A 67 18.57 19.06 -3.14
N VAL A 68 19.04 19.79 -2.11
CA VAL A 68 18.20 20.31 -1.03
C VAL A 68 17.09 21.21 -1.61
N TYR A 69 17.46 22.14 -2.50
CA TYR A 69 16.52 23.07 -3.10
C TYR A 69 15.59 22.38 -4.10
N LYS A 70 16.11 21.44 -4.89
CA LYS A 70 15.28 20.62 -5.80
C LYS A 70 14.25 19.80 -5.03
N TYR A 71 14.61 19.29 -3.85
CA TYR A 71 13.69 18.58 -2.98
C TYR A 71 12.60 19.49 -2.40
N ILE A 72 12.98 20.66 -1.87
CA ILE A 72 12.03 21.63 -1.33
C ILE A 72 11.07 22.14 -2.41
N GLY A 73 11.58 22.40 -3.62
CA GLY A 73 10.79 22.79 -4.78
C GLY A 73 9.99 21.66 -5.42
N GLY A 74 10.09 20.43 -4.91
CA GLY A 74 9.35 19.26 -5.42
C GLY A 74 9.85 18.70 -6.76
N GLY A 75 10.94 19.24 -7.32
CA GLY A 75 11.55 18.76 -8.56
C GLY A 75 12.33 17.44 -8.39
N LYS A 76 12.71 17.09 -7.17
CA LYS A 76 13.33 15.80 -6.83
C LYS A 76 12.67 15.21 -5.60
N ARG A 77 12.44 13.90 -5.57
CA ARG A 77 11.83 13.21 -4.41
C ARG A 77 12.73 12.07 -3.96
N LEU A 78 12.87 11.93 -2.64
CA LEU A 78 13.51 10.77 -2.03
C LEU A 78 12.71 9.51 -2.35
N ALA A 79 13.38 8.35 -2.36
CA ALA A 79 12.69 7.07 -2.45
C ALA A 79 11.63 6.96 -1.35
N VAL A 80 10.45 6.43 -1.70
CA VAL A 80 9.29 6.38 -0.81
C VAL A 80 9.62 5.67 0.51
N GLN A 81 10.39 4.59 0.45
CA GLN A 81 10.82 3.82 1.61
C GLN A 81 11.69 4.64 2.59
N TRP A 82 12.56 5.50 2.07
CA TRP A 82 13.35 6.42 2.89
C TRP A 82 12.49 7.53 3.47
N SER A 83 11.52 8.05 2.71
CA SER A 83 10.59 9.06 3.22
C SER A 83 9.73 8.53 4.38
N SER A 84 9.25 7.28 4.29
CA SER A 84 8.47 6.65 5.36
C SER A 84 9.32 6.32 6.60
N TRP A 85 10.60 6.03 6.40
CA TRP A 85 11.56 5.94 7.50
C TRP A 85 11.81 7.30 8.15
N LEU A 86 11.96 8.39 7.38
CA LEU A 86 12.15 9.74 7.94
C LEU A 86 10.94 10.26 8.72
N THR A 87 9.72 9.92 8.31
CA THR A 87 8.48 10.22 9.05
C THR A 87 8.23 9.26 10.23
N HIS A 88 9.11 8.26 10.39
CA HIS A 88 9.03 7.11 11.27
C HIS A 88 7.68 6.39 11.27
N THR A 89 7.04 6.36 10.09
CA THR A 89 5.99 5.38 9.79
C THR A 89 6.61 3.98 9.68
N ARG A 90 7.87 3.91 9.24
CA ARG A 90 8.67 2.68 9.19
C ARG A 90 9.69 2.64 10.32
N LEU A 91 9.80 1.50 11.01
CA LEU A 91 10.76 1.30 12.10
C LEU A 91 12.19 1.12 11.58
N TYR A 92 12.39 0.12 10.73
CA TYR A 92 13.69 -0.27 10.19
C TYR A 92 14.04 0.51 8.92
N PRO A 93 15.31 0.91 8.71
CA PRO A 93 15.73 1.54 7.48
C PRO A 93 15.59 0.60 6.29
N PRO A 94 15.30 1.12 5.08
CA PRO A 94 15.30 0.30 3.86
C PRO A 94 16.72 -0.13 3.48
N THR A 95 16.83 -1.28 2.82
CA THR A 95 18.09 -1.80 2.28
C THR A 95 18.29 -1.37 0.83
N LEU A 96 19.53 -1.41 0.33
CA LEU A 96 19.82 -1.09 -1.08
C LEU A 96 19.16 -2.08 -2.04
N GLU A 97 19.14 -3.35 -1.70
CA GLU A 97 18.49 -4.41 -2.49
C GLU A 97 16.98 -4.17 -2.60
N GLU A 98 16.33 -3.73 -1.51
CA GLU A 98 14.90 -3.40 -1.52
C GLU A 98 14.60 -2.24 -2.48
N LEU A 99 15.47 -1.22 -2.50
CA LEU A 99 15.31 -0.07 -3.41
C LEU A 99 15.49 -0.49 -4.87
N GLN A 100 16.46 -1.36 -5.16
CA GLN A 100 16.67 -1.90 -6.51
C GLN A 100 15.49 -2.76 -6.97
N ALA A 101 14.98 -3.63 -6.08
CA ALA A 101 13.82 -4.44 -6.37
C ALA A 101 12.57 -3.58 -6.66
N ASP A 102 12.41 -2.46 -5.95
CA ASP A 102 11.31 -1.53 -6.19
C ASP A 102 11.41 -0.87 -7.56
N LEU A 103 12.61 -0.47 -8.01
CA LEU A 103 12.84 0.06 -9.36
C LEU A 103 12.46 -0.97 -10.43
N LEU A 104 12.94 -2.21 -10.31
CA LEU A 104 12.60 -3.28 -11.24
C LEU A 104 11.10 -3.56 -11.27
N ARG A 105 10.43 -3.51 -10.11
CA ARG A 105 8.96 -3.63 -10.04
C ARG A 105 8.29 -2.48 -10.79
N GLN A 106 8.72 -1.23 -10.57
CA GLN A 106 8.16 -0.06 -11.24
C GLN A 106 8.30 -0.17 -12.78
N GLU A 107 9.44 -0.65 -13.28
CA GLU A 107 9.66 -0.89 -14.70
C GLU A 107 8.69 -1.94 -15.27
N ARG A 108 8.52 -3.07 -14.58
CA ARG A 108 7.56 -4.11 -14.97
C ARG A 108 6.13 -3.57 -15.01
N VAL A 109 5.74 -2.79 -14.00
CA VAL A 109 4.41 -2.19 -13.95
C VAL A 109 4.23 -1.21 -15.10
N ARG A 110 5.19 -0.32 -15.37
CA ARG A 110 5.11 0.61 -16.51
C ARG A 110 4.95 -0.12 -17.83
N ARG A 111 5.68 -1.22 -18.04
CA ARG A 111 5.54 -2.06 -19.23
C ARG A 111 4.13 -2.66 -19.34
N ASN A 112 3.60 -3.22 -18.25
CA ASN A 112 2.27 -3.81 -18.25
C ASN A 112 1.17 -2.77 -18.48
N VAL A 113 1.30 -1.59 -17.87
CA VAL A 113 0.39 -0.46 -18.08
C VAL A 113 0.38 -0.06 -19.55
N ALA A 114 1.54 0.07 -20.19
CA ALA A 114 1.61 0.42 -21.62
C ALA A 114 0.92 -0.61 -22.53
N LEU A 115 1.00 -1.91 -22.19
CA LEU A 115 0.30 -2.96 -22.92
C LEU A 115 -1.23 -2.88 -22.75
N LEU A 116 -1.70 -2.63 -21.52
CA LEU A 116 -3.12 -2.48 -21.23
C LEU A 116 -3.69 -1.23 -21.90
N GLU A 117 -2.98 -0.10 -21.83
CA GLU A 117 -3.39 1.13 -22.50
C GLU A 117 -3.46 0.99 -24.03
N ALA A 118 -2.63 0.14 -24.64
CA ALA A 118 -2.73 -0.16 -26.08
C ALA A 118 -4.01 -0.95 -26.38
N ARG A 119 -4.27 -2.00 -25.61
CA ARG A 119 -5.49 -2.79 -25.74
C ARG A 119 -6.75 -1.96 -25.52
N ASP A 120 -6.77 -1.14 -24.47
CA ASP A 120 -7.92 -0.29 -24.13
C ASP A 120 -8.21 0.72 -25.24
N ARG A 121 -7.17 1.27 -25.88
CA ARG A 121 -7.33 2.16 -27.04
C ARG A 121 -7.97 1.47 -28.23
N ASP A 122 -7.57 0.24 -28.54
CA ASP A 122 -8.14 -0.54 -29.64
C ASP A 122 -9.61 -0.89 -29.34
N GLU A 123 -9.93 -1.30 -28.11
CA GLU A 123 -11.30 -1.60 -27.69
C GLU A 123 -12.21 -0.36 -27.77
N VAL A 124 -11.71 0.81 -27.34
CA VAL A 124 -12.43 2.09 -27.47
C VAL A 124 -12.64 2.44 -28.94
N GLN A 125 -11.63 2.26 -29.80
CA GLN A 125 -11.75 2.53 -31.23
C GLN A 125 -12.81 1.62 -31.91
N LEU A 126 -12.84 0.33 -31.57
CA LEU A 126 -13.85 -0.60 -32.07
C LEU A 126 -15.25 -0.24 -31.60
N ARG A 127 -15.41 0.15 -30.33
CA ARG A 127 -16.71 0.60 -29.79
C ARG A 127 -17.20 1.87 -30.46
N LEU A 128 -16.32 2.84 -30.70
CA LEU A 128 -16.68 4.07 -31.42
C LEU A 128 -17.07 3.76 -32.87
N ALA A 129 -16.35 2.86 -33.56
CA ALA A 129 -16.70 2.43 -34.90
C ALA A 129 -18.08 1.71 -34.94
N ALA A 130 -18.38 0.86 -33.96
CA ALA A 130 -19.68 0.18 -33.85
C ALA A 130 -20.82 1.11 -33.42
N ALA A 131 -20.52 2.19 -32.68
CA ALA A 131 -21.49 3.17 -32.23
C ALA A 131 -21.82 4.24 -33.27
N VAL A 132 -21.15 4.26 -34.44
CA VAL A 132 -21.58 5.10 -35.57
C VAL A 132 -22.95 4.61 -36.04
N PRO A 133 -24.03 5.38 -35.85
CA PRO A 133 -25.37 4.89 -36.11
C PRO A 133 -25.61 4.78 -37.62
N THR A 134 -25.76 3.55 -38.11
CA THR A 134 -26.62 3.32 -39.28
C THR A 134 -28.04 3.65 -38.81
N SER A 135 -28.54 4.82 -39.19
CA SER A 135 -29.91 5.23 -38.96
C SER A 135 -30.87 4.29 -39.72
N ALA A 136 -31.40 3.28 -39.02
CA ALA A 136 -32.60 2.56 -39.44
C ALA A 136 -33.48 2.40 -38.19
N PRO A 137 -34.73 2.91 -38.18
CA PRO A 137 -35.59 2.84 -37.01
C PRO A 137 -36.22 1.44 -36.90
N PRO A 138 -36.28 0.81 -35.72
CA PRO A 138 -37.21 -0.27 -35.47
C PRO A 138 -38.50 0.31 -34.89
N LEU A 139 -39.58 0.14 -35.65
CA LEU A 139 -40.95 0.27 -35.14
C LEU A 139 -41.24 -0.89 -34.19
N ASP A 140 -41.86 -0.55 -33.06
CA ASP A 140 -42.79 -1.32 -32.24
C ASP A 140 -42.51 -2.80 -32.00
N GLN A 141 -42.25 -3.15 -30.73
CA GLN A 141 -43.00 -4.26 -30.13
C GLN A 141 -43.09 -4.17 -28.61
N SER A 142 -44.35 -4.16 -28.19
CA SER A 142 -44.93 -3.98 -26.88
C SER A 142 -44.79 -5.21 -25.98
N PHE A 143 -44.82 -4.96 -24.67
CA PHE A 143 -45.49 -5.74 -23.62
C PHE A 143 -45.18 -7.25 -23.46
N ALA A 144 -44.61 -7.59 -22.29
CA ALA A 144 -44.68 -8.89 -21.63
C ALA A 144 -46.14 -9.23 -21.18
N PRO A 145 -46.49 -10.40 -20.56
CA PRO A 145 -45.67 -11.53 -20.07
C PRO A 145 -46.28 -12.96 -20.24
N GLN A 146 -45.59 -13.96 -19.65
CA GLN A 146 -46.01 -15.32 -19.23
C GLN A 146 -45.89 -16.53 -20.18
N VAL A 147 -45.30 -17.62 -19.69
CA VAL A 147 -45.94 -18.88 -19.20
C VAL A 147 -44.92 -20.04 -19.24
N GLU A 148 -44.71 -20.64 -18.07
CA GLU A 148 -44.42 -22.04 -17.68
C GLU A 148 -43.75 -23.09 -18.59
N ALA A 149 -43.00 -23.94 -17.87
CA ALA A 149 -42.79 -25.38 -18.05
C ALA A 149 -41.85 -25.86 -19.15
N SER A 150 -40.74 -26.48 -18.75
CA SER A 150 -40.63 -27.95 -18.71
C SER A 150 -39.23 -28.37 -18.26
N ASP A 151 -39.23 -29.14 -17.18
CA ASP A 151 -38.20 -30.09 -16.79
C ASP A 151 -37.93 -31.06 -17.96
N GLN A 152 -36.66 -31.33 -18.31
CA GLN A 152 -36.12 -32.64 -18.74
C GLN A 152 -34.65 -32.50 -19.18
N LEU A 153 -33.79 -33.15 -18.39
CA LEU A 153 -32.73 -34.07 -18.82
C LEU A 153 -31.74 -33.61 -19.90
N PHE A 154 -30.46 -33.54 -19.57
CA PHE A 154 -29.45 -34.46 -20.14
C PHE A 154 -28.11 -34.37 -19.39
N ARG A 155 -27.71 -35.53 -18.89
CA ARG A 155 -26.48 -35.89 -18.19
C ARG A 155 -25.33 -36.09 -19.21
N PRO A 156 -24.07 -35.81 -18.86
CA PRO A 156 -22.98 -36.64 -19.34
C PRO A 156 -22.34 -37.43 -18.19
N THR A 157 -22.50 -38.73 -18.36
CA THR A 157 -21.73 -39.90 -17.93
C THR A 157 -20.41 -39.65 -17.22
N SER A 158 -20.37 -40.16 -15.99
CA SER A 158 -19.19 -40.62 -15.25
C SER A 158 -18.58 -41.84 -15.94
N LEU A 159 -17.26 -41.80 -16.19
CA LEU A 159 -16.43 -42.98 -16.37
C LEU A 159 -15.37 -42.97 -15.27
N ALA A 160 -15.52 -43.91 -14.35
CA ALA A 160 -14.55 -44.24 -13.32
C ALA A 160 -13.40 -45.07 -13.91
N ALA A 161 -12.16 -44.72 -13.55
CA ALA A 161 -11.03 -45.63 -13.51
C ALA A 161 -10.13 -45.22 -12.33
N THR A 162 -9.91 -46.16 -11.41
CA THR A 162 -9.20 -46.02 -10.12
C THR A 162 -7.68 -46.30 -10.27
N PRO A 163 -6.82 -46.22 -9.21
CA PRO A 163 -5.58 -45.41 -9.11
C PRO A 163 -4.31 -46.34 -9.14
N PRO A 164 -3.06 -46.05 -8.63
CA PRO A 164 -2.60 -45.02 -7.69
C PRO A 164 -1.20 -44.38 -7.91
N ALA A 165 -0.98 -43.18 -7.35
CA ALA A 165 0.22 -42.79 -6.60
C ALA A 165 0.02 -41.39 -5.99
N THR A 166 0.29 -41.27 -4.69
CA THR A 166 0.20 -40.05 -3.88
C THR A 166 1.19 -38.98 -4.34
N PRO A 167 0.85 -37.69 -4.18
CA PRO A 167 1.48 -36.95 -3.08
C PRO A 167 0.54 -36.04 -2.30
N THR A 168 0.81 -35.99 -1.00
CA THR A 168 0.27 -35.09 0.02
C THR A 168 0.21 -33.64 -0.45
N SER A 169 -0.99 -33.12 -0.70
CA SER A 169 -1.25 -31.68 -0.78
C SER A 169 -2.39 -31.34 0.18
N ASN A 170 -2.11 -30.44 1.11
CA ASN A 170 -3.05 -29.85 2.05
C ASN A 170 -4.37 -29.43 1.35
N PRO A 171 -5.56 -29.72 1.91
CA PRO A 171 -6.80 -29.24 1.32
C PRO A 171 -6.88 -27.72 1.45
N LEU A 172 -7.13 -27.07 0.30
CA LEU A 172 -7.52 -25.66 0.21
C LEU A 172 -8.79 -25.41 1.05
N PRO A 173 -8.94 -24.22 1.66
CA PRO A 173 -10.15 -23.88 2.40
C PRO A 173 -11.36 -23.86 1.48
N VAL A 174 -12.40 -24.60 1.89
CA VAL A 174 -13.71 -24.64 1.24
C VAL A 174 -14.33 -23.24 1.29
N MET A 175 -14.52 -22.61 0.14
CA MET A 175 -15.36 -21.41 0.05
C MET A 175 -16.82 -21.82 0.18
N PRO A 176 -17.63 -21.14 1.00
CA PRO A 176 -19.08 -21.34 0.98
C PRO A 176 -19.62 -20.82 -0.36
N SER A 177 -20.07 -21.75 -1.20
CA SER A 177 -20.94 -21.48 -2.34
C SER A 177 -22.32 -21.07 -1.82
N SER A 178 -22.45 -19.82 -1.37
CA SER A 178 -23.75 -19.16 -1.31
C SER A 178 -23.89 -18.28 -2.54
N ALA A 179 -24.83 -18.65 -3.40
CA ALA A 179 -25.34 -17.83 -4.49
C ALA A 179 -26.06 -16.60 -3.92
N SER A 180 -25.29 -15.63 -3.41
CA SER A 180 -25.76 -14.30 -3.06
C SER A 180 -25.17 -13.31 -4.05
N SER A 181 -26.06 -12.56 -4.71
CA SER A 181 -25.73 -11.46 -5.62
C SER A 181 -24.54 -10.64 -5.10
N ALA A 182 -23.44 -10.61 -5.85
CA ALA A 182 -22.24 -9.86 -5.52
C ALA A 182 -22.43 -8.38 -5.95
N GLU A 183 -23.41 -7.71 -5.38
CA GLU A 183 -23.52 -6.26 -5.48
C GLU A 183 -22.78 -5.64 -4.29
N PRO A 184 -21.88 -4.65 -4.50
CA PRO A 184 -21.22 -3.98 -3.41
C PRO A 184 -22.24 -3.21 -2.58
N GLU A 185 -22.40 -3.58 -1.31
CA GLU A 185 -23.20 -2.80 -0.35
C GLU A 185 -22.71 -1.34 -0.35
N SER A 186 -23.64 -0.41 -0.59
CA SER A 186 -23.38 1.02 -0.51
C SER A 186 -23.03 1.40 0.92
N TRP A 187 -21.80 1.87 1.14
CA TRP A 187 -21.39 2.38 2.45
C TRP A 187 -22.18 3.65 2.78
N THR A 188 -22.99 3.60 3.85
CA THR A 188 -23.62 4.78 4.46
C THR A 188 -22.88 5.17 5.76
N PRO A 189 -22.36 6.42 5.88
CA PRO A 189 -21.69 6.84 7.10
C PRO A 189 -22.71 7.02 8.24
N ARG A 190 -22.46 6.37 9.39
CA ARG A 190 -23.24 6.63 10.62
C ARG A 190 -22.78 7.93 11.26
N ALA A 191 -23.68 8.91 11.34
CA ALA A 191 -23.42 10.13 12.11
C ALA A 191 -23.30 9.78 13.60
N ALA A 192 -22.17 10.13 14.21
CA ALA A 192 -21.94 9.94 15.64
C ALA A 192 -22.75 10.98 16.43
N THR A 193 -23.80 10.53 17.12
CA THR A 193 -24.55 11.36 18.06
C THR A 193 -23.67 11.62 19.29
N ARG A 194 -23.18 12.86 19.45
CA ARG A 194 -22.59 13.29 20.72
C ARG A 194 -23.73 13.47 21.73
N GLY A 195 -23.75 12.64 22.76
CA GLY A 195 -24.65 12.82 23.91
C GLY A 195 -24.22 14.02 24.76
N PRO A 196 -25.16 14.64 25.51
CA PRO A 196 -24.90 15.68 26.50
C PRO A 196 -24.16 15.17 27.75
#